data_AF-A0A917UMD3-F1
#
_entry.id   AF-A0A917UMD3-F1
#
_cell.length_a   1.000
_cell.length_b   1.000
_cell.length_c   1.000
_cell.angle_alpha   90.00
_cell.angle_beta   90.00
_cell.angle_gamma   90.00
#
_symmetry.space_group_name_H-M   'P 1'
#
loop_
_entity.id
_entity.type
_entity.pdbx_description
1 polymer ?
#
loop_
_entity_poly.entity_id
_entity_poly.type
_entity_poly.pdbx_seq_one_letter_code
_entity_poly.pdbx_strand_id
1 'polypeptide(L)'
;MAEFTLVGVLLTVLALAVVQLALALHVRNTLLDAAAEGARYAALAGSSAADGVARTQDLIAAAISADYADGVSATSTSIGGIPAIQVTVRTTLPVVGLLGPERALEVSGHAAVETVD
;
A
#
# COMPACT_ATOMS: atom_id res chain seq x y z
N MET A 1 26.41 30.77 -20.71
CA MET A 1 26.59 29.32 -20.46
C MET A 1 26.05 28.91 -19.10
N ALA A 2 26.47 29.52 -17.98
CA ALA A 2 26.03 29.14 -16.63
C ALA A 2 24.51 29.24 -16.38
N GLU A 3 23.83 30.27 -16.90
CA GLU A 3 22.37 30.42 -16.77
C GLU A 3 21.61 29.23 -17.37
N PHE A 4 21.92 28.86 -18.62
CA PHE A 4 21.33 27.68 -19.26
C PHE A 4 21.62 26.39 -18.49
N THR A 5 22.83 26.24 -17.94
CA THR A 5 23.18 25.09 -17.09
C THR A 5 22.33 25.06 -15.81
N LEU A 6 22.17 26.20 -15.12
CA LEU A 6 21.38 26.29 -13.89
C LEU A 6 19.89 26.02 -14.15
N VAL A 7 19.34 26.56 -15.24
CA VAL A 7 17.96 26.28 -15.67
C VAL A 7 17.80 24.79 -16.00
N GLY A 8 18.74 24.21 -16.75
CA GLY A 8 18.73 22.79 -17.07
C GLY A 8 18.74 21.90 -15.82
N VAL A 9 19.66 22.17 -14.88
CA VAL A 9 19.75 21.43 -13.61
C VAL A 9 18.46 21.57 -12.80
N LEU A 10 17.93 22.79 -12.68
CA LEU A 10 16.67 23.03 -11.95
C LEU A 10 15.51 22.23 -12.56
N LEU A 11 15.35 22.28 -13.88
CA LEU A 11 14.29 21.55 -14.57
C LEU A 11 14.47 20.03 -14.46
N THR A 12 15.70 19.51 -14.53
CA THR A 12 15.97 18.09 -14.32
C THR A 12 15.60 17.65 -12.90
N VAL A 13 16.01 18.41 -11.88
CA VAL A 13 15.67 18.12 -10.48
C VAL A 13 14.16 18.17 -10.27
N LEU A 14 13.49 19.18 -10.81
CA LEU A 14 12.03 19.30 -10.73
C LEU A 14 11.32 18.12 -11.41
N ALA A 15 11.76 17.73 -12.61
CA ALA A 15 11.21 16.60 -13.33
C ALA A 15 11.37 15.29 -12.53
N LEU A 16 12.55 15.05 -11.96
CA LEU A 16 12.80 13.90 -11.09
C LEU A 16 11.94 13.94 -9.81
N ALA A 17 11.75 15.11 -9.21
CA ALA A 17 10.90 15.27 -8.04
C ALA A 17 9.43 14.93 -8.35
N VAL A 18 8.91 15.34 -9.51
CA VAL A 18 7.55 14.98 -9.96
C VAL A 18 7.43 13.48 -10.22
N VAL A 19 8.41 12.88 -10.90
CA VAL A 19 8.43 11.42 -11.15
C VAL A 19 8.50 10.65 -9.83
N GLN A 20 9.34 11.08 -8.89
CA GLN A 20 9.45 10.46 -7.57
C GLN A 20 8.14 10.60 -6.77
N LEU A 21 7.49 11.76 -6.82
CA LEU A 21 6.19 11.96 -6.18
C LEU A 21 5.12 11.03 -6.79
N ALA A 22 5.08 10.93 -8.12
CA ALA A 22 4.18 10.02 -8.82
C ALA A 22 4.42 8.56 -8.43
N LEU A 23 5.69 8.14 -8.34
CA LEU A 23 6.06 6.80 -7.87
C LEU A 23 5.59 6.56 -6.42
N ALA A 24 5.81 7.51 -5.52
CA ALA A 24 5.40 7.37 -4.13
C ALA A 24 3.88 7.25 -3.98
N LEU A 25 3.12 8.04 -4.74
CA LEU A 25 1.66 7.95 -4.79
C LEU A 25 1.20 6.62 -5.41
N HIS A 26 1.86 6.17 -6.48
CA HIS A 26 1.57 4.89 -7.11
C HIS A 26 1.71 3.73 -6.11
N VAL A 27 2.85 3.64 -5.42
CA VAL A 27 3.09 2.64 -4.37
C VAL A 27 2.01 2.70 -3.29
N ARG A 28 1.74 3.89 -2.73
CA ARG A 28 0.72 4.04 -1.67
C ARG A 28 -0.66 3.58 -2.12
N ASN A 29 -1.07 3.93 -3.34
CA ASN A 29 -2.37 3.56 -3.87
C ASN A 29 -2.46 2.06 -4.14
N THR A 30 -1.42 1.46 -4.74
CA THR A 30 -1.36 0.01 -4.96
C THR A 30 -1.41 -0.78 -3.65
N LEU A 31 -0.72 -0.31 -2.60
CA LEU A 31 -0.80 -0.94 -1.27
C LEU A 31 -2.21 -0.81 -0.65
N LEU A 32 -2.87 0.35 -0.81
CA LEU A 32 -4.25 0.54 -0.36
C LEU A 32 -5.21 -0.41 -1.08
N ASP A 33 -5.06 -0.55 -2.40
CA ASP A 33 -5.87 -1.44 -3.22
C ASP A 33 -5.68 -2.90 -2.78
N ALA A 34 -4.43 -3.33 -2.57
CA ALA A 34 -4.11 -4.67 -2.08
C ALA A 34 -4.69 -4.92 -0.68
N ALA A 35 -4.57 -3.97 0.24
CA ALA A 35 -5.14 -4.08 1.58
C ALA A 35 -6.68 -4.18 1.55
N ALA A 36 -7.34 -3.38 0.71
CA ALA A 36 -8.79 -3.43 0.56
C ALA A 36 -9.27 -4.76 -0.05
N GLU A 37 -8.49 -5.33 -0.98
CA GLU A 37 -8.79 -6.64 -1.56
C GLU A 37 -8.55 -7.78 -0.56
N GLY A 38 -7.47 -7.75 0.21
CA GLY A 38 -7.24 -8.72 1.27
C GLY A 38 -8.29 -8.66 2.38
N ALA A 39 -8.74 -7.46 2.74
CA ALA A 39 -9.84 -7.28 3.69
C ALA A 39 -11.14 -7.89 3.15
N ARG A 40 -11.46 -7.66 1.87
CA ARG A 40 -12.61 -8.28 1.20
C ARG A 40 -12.50 -9.80 1.21
N TYR A 41 -11.33 -10.33 0.90
CA TYR A 41 -11.09 -11.77 0.91
C TYR A 41 -11.27 -12.38 2.31
N ALA A 42 -10.68 -11.79 3.34
CA ALA A 42 -10.83 -12.25 4.73
C ALA A 42 -12.25 -12.10 5.29
N ALA A 43 -13.08 -11.23 4.70
CA ALA A 43 -14.45 -10.99 5.12
C ALA A 43 -15.46 -11.99 4.51
N LEU A 44 -15.04 -12.80 3.54
CA LEU A 44 -15.88 -13.83 2.92
C LEU A 44 -16.21 -14.96 3.91
N ALA A 45 -17.42 -15.53 3.76
CA ALA A 45 -17.82 -16.69 4.55
C ALA A 45 -16.82 -17.86 4.38
N GLY A 46 -16.29 -18.36 5.49
CA GLY A 46 -15.32 -19.46 5.49
C GLY A 46 -13.87 -19.06 5.25
N SER A 47 -13.58 -17.78 5.01
CA SER A 47 -12.21 -17.26 4.99
C SER A 47 -11.75 -16.86 6.38
N SER A 48 -10.43 -16.80 6.56
CA SER A 48 -9.80 -16.34 7.79
C SER A 48 -9.04 -15.02 7.60
N ALA A 49 -8.71 -14.36 8.70
CA ALA A 49 -7.82 -13.20 8.68
C ALA A 49 -6.45 -13.52 8.06
N ALA A 50 -5.94 -14.74 8.26
CA ALA A 50 -4.67 -15.19 7.69
C ALA A 50 -4.74 -15.30 6.16
N ASP A 51 -5.88 -15.71 5.61
CA ASP A 51 -6.07 -15.80 4.17
C ASP A 51 -6.07 -14.42 3.51
N GLY A 52 -6.65 -13.41 4.17
CA GLY A 52 -6.56 -12.01 3.72
C GLY A 52 -5.15 -11.45 3.77
N VAL A 53 -4.37 -11.80 4.80
CA VAL A 53 -2.94 -11.45 4.89
C VAL A 53 -2.18 -12.04 3.72
N ALA A 54 -2.27 -13.36 3.52
CA ALA A 54 -1.59 -14.06 2.42
C ALA A 54 -1.98 -13.45 1.05
N ARG A 55 -3.28 -13.21 0.83
CA ARG A 55 -3.77 -12.58 -0.40
C ARG A 55 -3.19 -11.19 -0.63
N THR A 56 -3.10 -10.38 0.42
CA THR A 56 -2.52 -9.03 0.36
C THR A 56 -1.04 -9.11 0.02
N GLN A 57 -0.31 -10.03 0.65
CA GLN A 57 1.10 -10.25 0.39
C GLN A 57 1.37 -10.65 -1.07
N ASP A 58 0.59 -11.58 -1.62
CA ASP A 58 0.70 -12.00 -3.01
C ASP A 58 0.48 -10.84 -3.99
N LEU A 59 -0.54 -10.00 -3.72
CA LEU A 59 -0.85 -8.84 -4.56
C LEU A 59 0.27 -7.79 -4.53
N ILE A 60 0.82 -7.50 -3.34
CA ILE A 60 1.93 -6.54 -3.18
C ILE A 60 3.20 -7.07 -3.84
N ALA A 61 3.52 -8.35 -3.63
CA ALA A 61 4.69 -8.99 -4.21
C ALA A 61 4.65 -8.98 -5.75
N ALA A 62 3.47 -9.20 -6.33
CA ALA A 62 3.28 -9.17 -7.77
C ALA A 62 3.32 -7.75 -8.37
N ALA A 63 2.80 -6.74 -7.67
CA ALA A 63 2.66 -5.39 -8.20
C ALA A 63 3.87 -4.49 -7.93
N ILE A 64 4.61 -4.73 -6.84
CA ILE A 64 5.71 -3.88 -6.39
C ILE A 64 6.99 -4.71 -6.18
N SER A 65 7.03 -5.50 -5.10
CA SER A 65 8.11 -6.42 -4.74
C SER A 65 7.77 -7.17 -3.45
N ALA A 66 8.43 -8.29 -3.18
CA ALA A 66 8.24 -9.07 -1.97
C ALA A 66 8.59 -8.29 -0.69
N ASP A 67 9.65 -7.48 -0.70
CA ASP A 67 10.09 -6.68 0.46
C ASP A 67 9.00 -5.72 0.98
N TYR A 68 8.11 -5.28 0.08
CA TYR A 68 7.00 -4.41 0.46
C TYR A 68 5.85 -5.14 1.18
N ALA A 69 5.84 -6.48 1.15
CA ALA A 69 4.77 -7.34 1.67
C ALA A 69 5.02 -7.88 3.10
N ASP A 70 6.16 -7.58 3.71
CA ASP A 70 6.53 -8.16 5.02
C ASP A 70 5.68 -7.64 6.19
N GLY A 71 5.16 -6.42 6.08
CA GLY A 71 4.47 -5.72 7.16
C GLY A 71 2.94 -5.77 7.09
N VAL A 72 2.36 -6.92 6.74
CA VAL A 72 0.90 -7.07 6.58
C VAL A 72 0.28 -7.73 7.82
N SER A 73 -0.83 -7.18 8.31
CA SER A 73 -1.64 -7.77 9.37
C SER A 73 -3.12 -7.60 9.10
N ALA A 74 -3.95 -8.49 9.67
CA ALA A 74 -5.39 -8.42 9.59
C ALA A 74 -6.02 -8.51 10.98
N THR A 75 -7.02 -7.69 11.25
CA THR A 75 -7.74 -7.64 12.52
C THR A 75 -9.24 -7.51 12.30
N SER A 76 -10.03 -8.15 13.16
CA SER A 76 -11.47 -7.89 13.22
C SER A 76 -11.72 -6.51 13.84
N THR A 77 -12.65 -5.77 13.24
CA THR A 77 -13.05 -4.42 13.66
C THR A 77 -14.55 -4.22 13.44
N SER A 78 -15.04 -3.01 13.66
CA SER A 78 -16.40 -2.61 13.31
C SER A 78 -16.40 -1.25 12.62
N ILE A 79 -17.20 -1.12 11.56
CA ILE A 79 -17.41 0.14 10.84
C ILE A 79 -18.88 0.52 10.99
N GLY A 80 -19.16 1.60 11.71
CA GLY A 80 -20.54 2.04 11.95
C GLY A 80 -21.41 0.99 12.65
N GLY A 81 -20.82 0.13 13.49
CA GLY A 81 -21.52 -0.96 14.18
C GLY A 81 -21.63 -2.26 13.39
N ILE A 82 -21.17 -2.28 12.13
CA ILE A 82 -21.17 -3.48 11.27
C ILE A 82 -19.84 -4.23 11.47
N PRO A 83 -19.84 -5.54 11.76
CA PRO A 83 -18.62 -6.34 11.82
C PRO A 83 -17.82 -6.25 10.51
N ALA A 84 -16.51 -6.03 10.61
CA ALA A 84 -15.63 -5.86 9.47
C ALA A 84 -14.24 -6.48 9.74
N ILE A 85 -13.49 -6.73 8.68
CA ILE A 85 -12.05 -7.01 8.74
C ILE A 85 -11.30 -5.77 8.26
N GLN A 86 -10.25 -5.39 9.00
CA GLN A 86 -9.25 -4.42 8.59
C GLN A 86 -7.97 -5.16 8.24
N VAL A 87 -7.39 -4.85 7.08
CA VAL A 87 -6.02 -5.24 6.73
C VAL A 87 -5.16 -4.00 6.75
N THR A 88 -4.02 -4.06 7.45
CA THR A 88 -3.06 -2.97 7.56
C THR A 88 -1.72 -3.41 6.97
N VAL A 89 -1.12 -2.55 6.15
CA VAL A 89 0.22 -2.75 5.59
C VAL A 89 1.11 -1.63 6.09
N ARG A 90 2.19 -1.98 6.78
CA ARG A 90 3.22 -1.05 7.25
C ARG A 90 4.57 -1.40 6.63
N THR A 91 5.06 -0.55 5.74
CA THR A 91 6.20 -0.85 4.88
C THR A 91 7.07 0.39 4.63
N THR A 92 8.05 0.24 3.76
CA THR A 92 9.01 1.29 3.39
C THR A 92 8.32 2.45 2.67
N LEU A 93 8.62 3.68 3.09
CA LEU A 93 8.20 4.88 2.37
C LEU A 93 9.17 5.15 1.20
N PRO A 94 8.73 5.12 -0.07
CA PRO A 94 9.61 5.35 -1.22
C PRO A 94 10.01 6.83 -1.33
N VAL A 95 11.25 7.15 -0.96
CA VAL A 95 11.81 8.52 -1.01
C VAL A 95 12.78 8.69 -2.18
N VAL A 96 13.52 7.64 -2.55
CA VAL A 96 14.42 7.62 -3.71
C VAL A 96 14.24 6.30 -4.46
N GLY A 97 13.57 6.34 -5.60
CA GLY A 97 13.06 5.12 -6.23
C GLY A 97 12.13 4.39 -5.25
N LEU A 98 12.40 3.10 -5.02
CA LEU A 98 11.72 2.25 -4.03
C LEU A 98 12.43 2.19 -2.67
N LEU A 99 13.50 2.97 -2.48
CA LEU A 99 14.25 2.98 -1.22
C LEU A 99 13.76 4.12 -0.32
N GLY A 100 13.84 3.91 0.98
CA GLY A 100 13.57 4.94 1.97
C GLY A 100 13.43 4.37 3.38
N PRO A 101 12.87 5.14 4.32
CA PRO A 101 12.75 4.70 5.70
C PRO A 101 11.76 3.53 5.82
N GLU A 102 12.23 2.46 6.45
CA GLU A 102 11.42 1.28 6.75
C GLU A 102 10.25 1.62 7.67
N ARG A 103 9.12 0.95 7.46
CA ARG A 103 7.91 1.06 8.30
C ARG A 103 7.33 2.48 8.43
N ALA A 104 7.73 3.40 7.55
CA ALA A 104 7.29 4.80 7.55
C ALA A 104 6.06 5.05 6.68
N LEU A 105 5.62 4.07 5.88
CA LEU A 105 4.38 4.10 5.13
C LEU A 105 3.38 3.11 5.73
N GLU A 106 2.20 3.60 6.09
CA GLU A 106 1.11 2.78 6.59
C GLU A 106 -0.17 3.03 5.79
N VAL A 107 -0.81 1.95 5.36
CA VAL A 107 -2.10 1.98 4.68
C VAL A 107 -3.03 0.93 5.30
N SER A 108 -4.33 1.14 5.18
CA SER A 108 -5.30 0.16 5.67
C SER A 108 -6.50 0.08 4.73
N GLY A 109 -7.01 -1.13 4.54
CA GLY A 109 -8.23 -1.42 3.80
C GLY A 109 -9.21 -2.18 4.68
N HIS A 110 -10.49 -2.08 4.37
CA HIS A 110 -11.57 -2.64 5.19
C HIS A 110 -12.65 -3.28 4.35
N ALA A 111 -13.30 -4.30 4.91
CA ALA A 111 -14.49 -4.91 4.32
C ALA A 111 -15.43 -5.42 5.41
N ALA A 112 -16.73 -5.22 5.22
CA ALA A 112 -17.76 -5.78 6.11
C ALA A 112 -17.81 -7.30 5.97
N VAL A 113 -17.98 -8.00 7.09
CA VAL A 113 -18.08 -9.46 7.12
C VAL A 113 -19.39 -9.90 6.47
N GLU A 114 -19.30 -10.89 5.58
CA GLU A 114 -20.46 -11.50 4.96
C GLU A 114 -21.18 -12.40 5.98
N THR A 115 -22.38 -12.00 6.39
CA THR A 115 -23.32 -12.87 7.12
C THR A 115 -24.24 -13.54 6.10
N VAL A 116 -24.15 -14.87 6.02
CA VAL A 116 -25.12 -15.69 5.29
C VAL A 116 -26.28 -15.98 6.24
N ASP A 117 -27.41 -15.29 6.06
CA ASP A 117 -28.69 -15.61 6.70
C ASP A 117 -29.36 -16.83 6.03
#